data_AF-A0A954ULB8-F1
#
_entry.id   AF-A0A954ULB8-F1
#
_cell.length_a   1.000
_cell.length_b   1.000
_cell.length_c   1.000
_cell.angle_alpha   90.00
_cell.angle_beta   90.00
_cell.angle_gamma   90.00
#
_symmetry.space_group_name_H-M   'P 1'
#
loop_
_entity.id
_entity.type
_entity.pdbx_description
1 polymer ?
#
loop_
_entity_poly.entity_id
_entity_poly.type
_entity_poly.pdbx_seq_one_letter_code
_entity_poly.pdbx_strand_id
1 'polypeptide(L)'
;MAASDKQLHAFDVLSDKQALQLAPTVVVAGDDRFLKRMVFERILGAPDSYTRFAGDACQWRDVRDELATVSLFGPRDRRVLIEEADSFVSQCRSQLEKLVAAPLGSNVLILDIGSFPSNTNLYKAVVEHGQLIDCKPPEVQRGKGKSVDTQRMRQWLERHAAETHLVRMTP
;
A
#
# COMPACT_ATOMS: atom_id res chain seq x y z
N MET A 1 -3.94 -2.27 -21.25
CA MET A 1 -3.48 -2.31 -19.86
C MET A 1 -3.16 -0.89 -19.47
N ALA A 2 -4.04 -0.24 -18.71
CA ALA A 2 -3.83 1.14 -18.29
C ALA A 2 -2.57 1.20 -17.44
N ALA A 3 -1.71 2.18 -17.71
CA ALA A 3 -0.57 2.48 -16.84
C ALA A 3 -1.16 2.95 -15.50
N SER A 4 -1.32 2.03 -14.55
CA SER A 4 -1.68 2.37 -13.18
C SER A 4 -0.52 3.17 -12.62
N ASP A 5 -0.80 4.36 -12.12
CA ASP A 5 0.22 5.26 -11.60
C ASP A 5 0.95 4.56 -10.45
N LYS A 6 2.27 4.42 -10.58
CA LYS A 6 3.09 3.52 -9.74
C LYS A 6 3.32 4.09 -8.35
N GLN A 7 3.06 5.40 -8.18
CA GLN A 7 3.09 6.08 -6.89
C GLN A 7 1.77 6.83 -6.71
N LEU A 8 0.97 6.38 -5.75
CA LEU A 8 -0.31 6.97 -5.41
C LEU A 8 -0.26 7.54 -4.00
N HIS A 9 -0.99 8.63 -3.78
CA HIS A 9 -1.28 9.07 -2.42
C HIS A 9 -2.54 8.35 -1.89
N ALA A 10 -2.62 8.09 -0.58
CA ALA A 10 -3.76 7.44 0.05
C ALA A 10 -5.09 8.10 -0.33
N PHE A 11 -5.13 9.43 -0.38
CA PHE A 11 -6.35 10.17 -0.77
C PHE A 11 -6.86 9.82 -2.17
N ASP A 12 -5.97 9.54 -3.12
CA ASP A 12 -6.36 9.22 -4.50
C ASP A 12 -6.95 7.79 -4.53
N VAL A 13 -6.32 6.85 -3.82
CA VAL A 13 -6.81 5.48 -3.62
C VAL A 13 -8.19 5.44 -2.96
N LEU A 14 -8.41 6.31 -1.96
CA LEU A 14 -9.65 6.39 -1.18
C LEU A 14 -10.75 7.18 -1.89
N SER A 15 -10.41 8.10 -2.80
CA SER A 15 -11.38 8.90 -3.55
C SER A 15 -11.88 8.20 -4.80
N ASP A 16 -11.07 7.33 -5.40
CA ASP A 16 -11.49 6.54 -6.55
C ASP A 16 -12.51 5.48 -6.12
N LYS A 17 -13.65 5.42 -6.82
CA LYS A 17 -14.72 4.45 -6.57
C LYS A 17 -14.55 3.16 -7.38
N GLN A 18 -13.64 3.13 -8.34
CA GLN A 18 -13.39 1.97 -9.17
C GLN A 18 -12.62 0.87 -8.42
N ALA A 19 -12.70 -0.36 -8.95
CA ALA A 19 -11.92 -1.47 -8.43
C ALA A 19 -10.43 -1.23 -8.71
N LEU A 20 -9.61 -1.18 -7.65
CA LEU A 20 -8.16 -1.02 -7.76
C LEU A 20 -7.55 -2.28 -8.39
N GLN A 21 -6.87 -2.10 -9.52
CA GLN A 21 -5.97 -3.11 -10.07
C GLN A 21 -4.63 -2.99 -9.34
N LEU A 22 -4.38 -3.91 -8.41
CA LEU A 22 -3.16 -3.92 -7.62
C LEU A 22 -2.00 -4.51 -8.42
N ALA A 23 -0.83 -3.90 -8.27
CA ALA A 23 0.41 -4.54 -8.72
C ALA A 23 0.73 -5.78 -7.87
N PRO A 24 1.53 -6.75 -8.37
CA PRO A 24 1.92 -7.94 -7.61
C PRO A 24 2.67 -7.64 -6.31
N THR A 25 3.27 -6.45 -6.20
CA THR A 25 3.83 -5.94 -4.94
C THR A 25 3.33 -4.53 -4.70
N VAL A 26 2.67 -4.33 -3.56
CA VAL A 26 2.15 -3.07 -3.08
C VAL A 26 2.85 -2.71 -1.79
N VAL A 27 3.38 -1.50 -1.72
CA VAL A 27 3.99 -0.95 -0.51
C VAL A 27 3.09 0.15 0.02
N VAL A 28 2.62 0.00 1.26
CA VAL A 28 1.88 1.04 1.97
C VAL A 28 2.84 1.69 2.96
N ALA A 29 3.36 2.86 2.59
CA ALA A 29 4.37 3.58 3.37
C ALA A 29 3.76 4.78 4.09
N GLY A 30 4.13 5.03 5.34
CA GLY A 30 3.70 6.24 6.05
C GLY A 30 3.54 6.06 7.56
N ASP A 31 3.34 7.16 8.26
CA ASP A 31 3.15 7.23 9.70
C ASP A 31 1.69 7.41 10.12
N ASP A 32 0.78 7.72 9.18
CA ASP A 32 -0.64 7.87 9.47
C ASP A 32 -1.36 6.51 9.54
N ARG A 33 -1.61 6.05 10.78
CA ARG A 33 -2.32 4.79 11.06
C ARG A 33 -3.77 4.80 10.55
N PHE A 34 -4.42 5.95 10.54
CA PHE A 34 -5.81 6.06 10.09
C PHE A 34 -5.90 5.87 8.57
N LEU A 35 -5.05 6.56 7.81
CA LEU A 35 -4.99 6.39 6.36
C LEU A 35 -4.58 4.97 5.96
N LYS A 36 -3.59 4.40 6.65
CA LYS A 36 -3.20 2.99 6.44
C LYS A 36 -4.37 2.05 6.62
N ARG A 37 -5.10 2.17 7.73
CA ARG A 37 -6.27 1.34 7.99
C ARG A 37 -7.30 1.44 6.88
N MET A 38 -7.66 2.65 6.45
CA MET A 38 -8.62 2.85 5.36
C MET A 38 -8.13 2.25 4.03
N VAL A 39 -6.85 2.42 3.72
CA VAL A 39 -6.24 1.84 2.52
C VAL A 39 -6.30 0.31 2.60
N PHE A 40 -5.93 -0.29 3.73
CA PHE A 40 -6.00 -1.73 3.95
C PHE A 40 -7.42 -2.28 3.84
N GLU A 41 -8.42 -1.64 4.44
CA GLU A 41 -9.83 -2.01 4.28
C GLU A 41 -10.26 -2.01 2.81
N ARG A 42 -9.70 -1.10 2.00
CA ARG A 42 -9.96 -1.01 0.56
C ARG A 42 -9.21 -2.05 -0.28
N ILE A 43 -7.93 -2.33 0.03
CA ILE A 43 -7.06 -3.18 -0.80
C ILE A 43 -6.98 -4.64 -0.32
N LEU A 44 -7.37 -4.97 0.90
CA LEU A 44 -7.32 -6.35 1.43
C LEU A 44 -8.62 -7.10 1.18
N GLY A 45 -9.77 -6.41 1.14
CA GLY A 45 -11.07 -7.06 0.96
C GLY A 45 -11.54 -7.76 2.23
N ALA A 46 -12.30 -8.85 2.09
CA ALA A 46 -12.84 -9.57 3.24
C ALA A 46 -11.74 -10.24 4.08
N PRO A 47 -11.90 -10.39 5.42
CA PRO A 47 -10.90 -10.98 6.32
C PRO A 47 -10.36 -12.34 5.87
N ASP A 48 -11.22 -13.20 5.29
CA ASP A 48 -10.84 -14.56 4.87
C ASP A 48 -10.13 -14.60 3.50
N SER A 49 -9.94 -13.44 2.85
CA SER A 49 -9.37 -13.34 1.50
C SER A 49 -7.86 -13.06 1.47
N TYR A 50 -7.23 -12.86 2.64
CA TYR A 50 -5.80 -12.57 2.74
C TYR A 50 -5.13 -13.29 3.91
N THR A 51 -3.83 -13.49 3.78
CA THR A 51 -2.97 -14.03 4.85
C THR A 51 -2.17 -12.90 5.46
N ARG A 52 -1.98 -12.95 6.77
CA ARG A 52 -1.29 -11.90 7.52
C ARG A 52 -0.08 -12.45 8.26
N PHE A 53 1.02 -11.72 8.16
CA PHE A 53 2.27 -11.97 8.85
C PHE A 53 2.67 -10.75 9.66
N ALA A 54 3.21 -10.95 10.87
CA ALA A 54 3.87 -9.90 11.64
C ALA A 54 5.33 -9.77 11.18
N GLY A 55 5.78 -8.56 10.86
CA GLY A 55 7.09 -8.30 10.27
C GLY A 55 8.28 -8.68 11.16
N ASP A 56 8.09 -8.73 12.48
CA ASP A 56 9.10 -9.11 13.46
C ASP A 56 9.29 -10.63 13.60
N ALA A 57 8.23 -11.41 13.33
CA ALA A 57 8.22 -12.86 13.48
C ALA A 57 8.30 -13.63 12.16
N CYS A 58 8.04 -12.98 11.01
CA CYS A 58 7.96 -13.66 9.73
C CYS A 58 9.33 -13.85 9.07
N GLN A 59 9.51 -15.00 8.40
CA GLN A 59 10.69 -15.27 7.60
C GLN A 59 10.37 -15.20 6.11
N TRP A 60 11.39 -14.90 5.31
CA TRP A 60 11.27 -14.86 3.86
C TRP A 60 10.67 -16.15 3.27
N ARG A 61 11.02 -17.31 3.83
CA ARG A 61 10.54 -18.61 3.37
C ARG A 61 9.02 -18.71 3.47
N ASP A 62 8.46 -18.34 4.63
CA ASP A 62 7.02 -18.43 4.89
C ASP A 62 6.24 -17.56 3.90
N VAL A 63 6.70 -16.32 3.71
CA VAL A 63 6.10 -15.36 2.77
C VAL A 63 6.19 -15.87 1.33
N ARG A 64 7.36 -16.36 0.93
CA ARG A 64 7.59 -16.85 -0.44
C ARG A 64 6.74 -18.07 -0.75
N ASP A 65 6.66 -19.02 0.18
CA ASP A 65 5.91 -20.25 -0.01
C ASP A 65 4.40 -19.94 -0.07
N GLU A 66 3.92 -19.00 0.73
CA GLU A 66 2.55 -18.48 0.66
C GLU A 66 2.27 -17.76 -0.68
N LEU A 67 3.18 -16.90 -1.14
CA LEU A 67 3.05 -16.21 -2.43
C LEU A 67 3.10 -17.17 -3.63
N ALA A 68 3.80 -18.28 -3.53
CA ALA A 68 3.84 -19.32 -4.58
C ALA A 68 2.61 -20.25 -4.54
N THR A 69 1.85 -20.24 -3.44
CA THR A 69 0.70 -21.13 -3.27
C THR A 69 -0.52 -20.59 -4.04
N VAL A 70 -0.95 -21.35 -5.04
CA VAL A 70 -2.15 -21.03 -5.83
C VAL A 70 -3.39 -21.55 -5.10
N SER A 71 -4.40 -20.70 -4.95
CA SER A 71 -5.70 -21.12 -4.39
C SER A 71 -6.46 -22.00 -5.38
N LEU A 72 -6.91 -23.18 -4.93
CA LEU A 72 -7.72 -24.11 -5.74
C LEU A 72 -9.21 -23.74 -5.77
N PHE A 73 -9.69 -22.99 -4.77
CA PHE A 73 -11.11 -22.72 -4.55
C PHE A 73 -11.43 -21.24 -4.25
N GLY A 74 -10.44 -20.35 -4.33
CA GLY A 74 -10.58 -18.93 -4.04
C GLY A 74 -10.31 -18.03 -5.25
N PRO A 75 -10.34 -16.70 -5.05
CA PRO A 75 -9.91 -15.73 -6.06
C PRO A 75 -8.50 -16.07 -6.56
N ARG A 76 -8.23 -15.78 -7.84
CA ARG A 76 -6.92 -16.06 -8.46
C ARG A 76 -5.76 -15.28 -7.82
N ASP A 77 -6.06 -14.23 -7.05
CA ASP A 77 -5.09 -13.24 -6.58
C ASP A 77 -5.17 -13.19 -5.05
N ARG A 78 -4.52 -14.14 -4.36
CA ARG A 78 -4.48 -14.14 -2.89
C ARG A 78 -3.58 -13.01 -2.42
N ARG A 79 -3.99 -12.33 -1.36
CA ARG A 79 -3.24 -11.21 -0.78
C ARG A 79 -2.45 -11.68 0.43
N VAL A 80 -1.21 -11.23 0.54
CA VAL A 80 -0.33 -11.50 1.68
C VAL A 80 0.08 -10.16 2.27
N LEU A 81 -0.41 -9.87 3.47
CA LEU A 81 -0.06 -8.68 4.23
C LEU A 81 1.08 -8.99 5.20
N ILE A 82 2.11 -8.15 5.18
CA ILE A 82 3.11 -8.10 6.26
C ILE A 82 2.90 -6.80 7.02
N GLU A 83 2.40 -6.91 8.26
CA GLU A 83 2.22 -5.79 9.18
C GLU A 83 3.58 -5.37 9.77
N GLU A 84 3.78 -4.07 9.99
CA GLU A 84 5.00 -3.51 10.58
C GLU A 84 6.30 -4.10 9.96
N ALA A 85 6.35 -4.12 8.64
CA ALA A 85 7.35 -4.82 7.84
C ALA A 85 8.73 -4.13 7.78
N ASP A 86 8.98 -3.05 8.52
CA ASP A 86 10.27 -2.32 8.49
C ASP A 86 11.47 -3.22 8.80
N SER A 87 11.33 -4.11 9.80
CA SER A 87 12.35 -5.10 10.18
C SER A 87 12.53 -6.16 9.09
N PHE A 88 11.42 -6.72 8.59
CA PHE A 88 11.39 -7.71 7.52
C PHE A 88 12.06 -7.19 6.24
N VAL A 89 11.71 -5.97 5.81
CA VAL A 89 12.28 -5.31 4.63
C VAL A 89 13.78 -5.08 4.80
N SER A 90 14.21 -4.72 6.00
CA SER A 90 15.64 -4.52 6.31
C SER A 90 16.42 -5.84 6.21
N GLN A 91 15.85 -6.95 6.67
CA GLN A 91 16.49 -8.27 6.64
C GLN A 91 16.44 -8.93 5.25
N CYS A 92 15.35 -8.74 4.50
CA CYS A 92 15.07 -9.46 3.25
C CYS A 92 15.16 -8.58 2.00
N ARG A 93 15.87 -7.44 2.06
CA ARG A 93 15.92 -6.44 0.98
C ARG A 93 16.27 -7.03 -0.39
N SER A 94 17.33 -7.85 -0.44
CA SER A 94 17.80 -8.43 -1.70
C SER A 94 16.80 -9.42 -2.32
N GLN A 95 16.05 -10.14 -1.49
CA GLN A 95 15.01 -11.06 -1.95
C GLN A 95 13.78 -10.30 -2.43
N LEU A 96 13.39 -9.24 -1.73
CA LEU A 96 12.29 -8.36 -2.11
C LEU A 96 12.56 -7.64 -3.44
N GLU A 97 13.77 -7.14 -3.65
CA GLU A 97 14.15 -6.52 -4.93
C GLU A 97 13.99 -7.50 -6.11
N LYS A 98 14.40 -8.76 -5.93
CA LYS A 98 14.21 -9.80 -6.95
C LYS A 98 12.74 -10.15 -7.16
N LEU A 99 11.95 -10.22 -6.08
CA LEU A 99 10.52 -10.52 -6.15
C LEU A 99 9.75 -9.41 -6.87
N VAL A 100 10.08 -8.15 -6.61
CA VAL A 100 9.45 -7.00 -7.26
C VAL A 100 9.75 -6.99 -8.76
N ALA A 101 10.98 -7.29 -9.15
CA ALA A 101 11.37 -7.39 -10.55
C ALA A 101 10.77 -8.62 -11.27
N ALA A 102 10.60 -9.73 -10.56
CA ALA A 102 10.06 -10.98 -11.08
C ALA A 102 9.06 -11.61 -10.09
N PRO A 103 7.77 -11.23 -10.16
CA PRO A 103 6.73 -11.78 -9.31
C PRO A 103 6.56 -13.30 -9.49
N LEU A 104 6.23 -14.01 -8.40
CA LEU A 104 6.13 -15.48 -8.37
C LEU A 104 4.79 -16.03 -8.88
N GLY A 105 3.82 -15.17 -9.21
CA GLY A 105 2.49 -15.58 -9.65
C GLY A 105 1.50 -14.41 -9.67
N SER A 106 0.21 -14.74 -9.54
CA SER A 106 -0.89 -13.76 -9.46
C SER A 106 -1.16 -13.24 -8.05
N ASN A 107 -0.53 -13.83 -7.03
CA ASN A 107 -0.68 -13.39 -5.65
C ASN A 107 -0.03 -12.02 -5.42
N VAL A 108 -0.62 -11.24 -4.53
CA VAL A 108 -0.23 -9.86 -4.25
C VAL A 108 0.43 -9.78 -2.88
N LEU A 109 1.68 -9.32 -2.85
CA LEU A 109 2.38 -8.97 -1.61
C LEU A 109 2.06 -7.53 -1.22
N ILE A 110 1.67 -7.31 0.03
CA ILE A 110 1.37 -6.00 0.61
C ILE A 110 2.28 -5.80 1.82
N LEU A 111 3.10 -4.74 1.79
CA LEU A 111 4.02 -4.37 2.85
C LEU A 111 3.52 -3.13 3.59
N ASP A 112 3.27 -3.26 4.89
CA ASP A 112 3.00 -2.12 5.78
C ASP A 112 4.34 -1.61 6.36
N ILE A 113 4.81 -0.44 5.92
CA ILE A 113 6.08 0.12 6.41
C ILE A 113 5.91 1.54 6.92
N GLY A 114 6.62 1.90 7.98
CA GLY A 114 6.61 3.25 8.54
C GLY A 114 7.33 4.25 7.63
N SER A 115 8.57 3.93 7.24
CA SER A 115 9.40 4.83 6.45
C SER A 115 9.99 4.12 5.24
N PHE A 116 9.90 4.75 4.06
CA PHE A 116 10.43 4.20 2.83
C PHE A 116 11.37 5.19 2.13
N PRO A 117 12.69 5.09 2.37
CA PRO A 117 13.66 6.03 1.79
C PRO A 117 13.78 5.87 0.27
N SER A 118 13.62 6.97 -0.46
CA SER A 118 13.64 7.00 -1.93
C SER A 118 15.01 6.72 -2.56
N ASN A 119 16.08 6.75 -1.76
CA ASN A 119 17.44 6.42 -2.18
C ASN A 119 17.71 4.91 -2.23
N THR A 120 16.78 4.07 -1.75
CA THR A 120 16.96 2.62 -1.75
C THR A 120 16.67 2.00 -3.11
N ASN A 121 17.35 0.90 -3.43
CA ASN A 121 17.10 0.14 -4.67
C ASN A 121 15.70 -0.49 -4.65
N LEU A 122 15.25 -1.01 -3.50
CA LEU A 122 13.88 -1.49 -3.32
C LEU A 122 12.83 -0.41 -3.65
N TYR A 123 13.02 0.84 -3.22
CA TYR A 123 12.11 1.93 -3.60
C TYR A 123 12.02 2.09 -5.12
N LYS A 124 13.18 2.13 -5.79
CA LYS A 124 13.22 2.26 -7.26
C LYS A 124 12.54 1.08 -7.95
N ALA A 125 12.80 -0.15 -7.48
CA ALA A 125 12.17 -1.35 -8.01
C ALA A 125 10.65 -1.33 -7.83
N VAL A 126 10.15 -0.88 -6.66
CA VAL A 126 8.70 -0.78 -6.40
C VAL A 126 8.07 0.29 -7.29
N VAL A 127 8.70 1.45 -7.44
CA VAL A 127 8.21 2.48 -8.37
C VAL A 127 8.28 2.00 -9.82
N GLU A 128 9.20 1.12 -10.18
CA GLU A 128 9.32 0.62 -11.55
C GLU A 128 8.36 -0.53 -11.88
N HIS A 129 8.20 -1.51 -10.98
CA HIS A 129 7.49 -2.77 -11.26
C HIS A 129 6.31 -3.03 -10.31
N GLY A 130 6.26 -2.36 -9.17
CA GLY A 130 5.23 -2.49 -8.15
C GLY A 130 4.32 -1.28 -8.08
N GLN A 131 3.77 -1.06 -6.89
CA GLN A 131 2.92 0.08 -6.57
C GLN A 131 3.26 0.59 -5.16
N LEU A 132 3.45 1.90 -5.04
CA LEU A 132 3.67 2.58 -3.77
C LEU A 132 2.43 3.41 -3.43
N ILE A 133 1.89 3.23 -2.23
CA ILE A 133 0.81 4.02 -1.66
C ILE A 133 1.37 4.81 -0.48
N ASP A 134 1.44 6.13 -0.63
CA ASP A 134 1.90 7.04 0.41
C ASP A 134 0.74 7.42 1.35
N CYS A 135 0.86 6.99 2.60
CA CYS A 135 -0.06 7.23 3.72
C CYS A 135 0.54 8.26 4.68
N LYS A 136 1.00 9.38 4.13
CA LYS A 136 1.41 10.56 4.89
C LYS A 136 0.37 11.67 4.72
N PRO A 137 0.36 12.69 5.59
CA PRO A 137 -0.38 13.91 5.30
C PRO A 137 0.06 14.47 3.94
N PRO A 138 -0.86 14.97 3.10
CA PRO A 138 -0.47 15.53 1.81
C PRO A 138 0.43 16.74 2.04
N GLU A 139 1.55 16.79 1.33
CA GLU A 139 2.50 17.89 1.39
C GLU A 139 2.48 18.69 0.09
N VAL A 140 2.52 20.01 0.21
CA VAL A 140 2.76 20.93 -0.92
C VAL A 140 4.07 21.66 -0.71
N GLN A 141 4.79 21.88 -1.81
CA GLN A 141 6.00 22.67 -1.79
C GLN A 141 5.63 24.15 -1.65
N ARG A 142 6.11 24.78 -0.57
CA ARG A 142 5.96 26.22 -0.33
C ARG A 142 7.34 26.83 -0.16
N GLY A 143 7.82 27.50 -1.20
CA GLY A 143 9.16 28.07 -1.23
C GLY A 143 10.24 26.98 -1.12
N LYS A 144 11.12 27.11 -0.12
CA LYS A 144 12.23 26.16 0.14
C LYS A 144 11.85 24.98 1.03
N GLY A 145 10.61 24.94 1.54
CA GLY A 145 10.13 23.89 2.45
C GLY A 145 8.93 23.13 1.92
N LYS A 146 8.61 22.04 2.59
CA LYS A 146 7.33 21.34 2.45
C LYS A 146 6.44 21.71 3.61
N SER A 147 5.17 21.94 3.32
CA SER A 147 4.14 22.19 4.34
C SER A 147 2.94 21.30 4.06
N VAL A 148 2.21 20.95 5.11
CA VAL A 148 0.97 20.19 4.98
C VAL A 148 -0.04 20.95 4.13
N ASP A 149 -0.62 20.28 3.15
CA ASP A 149 -1.67 20.79 2.28
C ASP A 149 -3.03 20.73 2.97
N THR A 150 -3.28 21.74 3.81
CA THR A 150 -4.55 21.86 4.54
C THR A 150 -5.77 21.95 3.60
N GLN A 151 -5.58 22.47 2.38
CA GLN A 151 -6.67 22.58 1.41
C GLN A 151 -7.05 21.20 0.88
N ARG A 152 -6.08 20.39 0.44
CA ARG A 152 -6.33 19.02 -0.01
C ARG A 152 -6.89 18.15 1.12
N MET A 153 -6.40 18.32 2.35
CA MET A 153 -6.98 17.64 3.52
C MET A 153 -8.45 17.99 3.74
N ARG A 154 -8.79 19.29 3.72
CA ARG A 154 -10.19 19.74 3.88
C ARG A 154 -11.10 19.15 2.82
N GLN A 155 -10.70 19.25 1.55
CA GLN A 155 -11.48 18.73 0.43
C GLN A 155 -11.73 17.22 0.56
N TRP A 156 -10.70 16.46 0.97
CA TRP A 156 -10.85 15.04 1.21
C TRP A 156 -11.77 14.75 2.40
N LEU A 157 -11.65 15.48 3.52
CA LEU A 157 -12.52 15.31 4.69
C LEU A 157 -13.98 15.62 4.40
N GLU A 158 -14.27 16.73 3.71
CA GLU A 158 -15.63 17.11 3.31
C GLU A 158 -16.27 16.01 2.45
N ARG A 159 -15.51 15.49 1.48
CA ARG A 159 -15.95 14.38 0.63
C ARG A 159 -16.17 13.11 1.43
N HIS A 160 -15.21 12.72 2.25
CA HIS A 160 -15.27 11.48 3.03
C HIS A 160 -16.44 11.51 4.03
N ALA A 161 -16.70 12.65 4.67
CA ALA A 161 -17.83 12.83 5.57
C ALA A 161 -19.18 12.76 4.85
N ALA A 162 -19.28 13.37 3.66
CA ALA A 162 -20.49 13.29 2.86
C ALA A 162 -20.78 11.86 2.37
N GLU A 163 -19.75 11.11 1.98
CA GLU A 163 -19.89 9.76 1.43
C GLU A 163 -20.09 8.69 2.50
N THR A 164 -19.37 8.79 3.62
CA THR A 164 -19.33 7.74 4.67
C THR A 164 -20.33 8.01 5.79
N HIS A 165 -20.48 9.27 6.18
CA HIS A 165 -21.28 9.65 7.34
C HIS A 165 -22.57 10.39 6.97
N LEU A 166 -22.80 10.66 5.68
CA LEU A 166 -23.94 11.44 5.18
C LEU A 166 -24.05 12.83 5.84
N VAL A 167 -22.92 13.38 6.32
CA VAL A 167 -22.83 14.70 6.94
C VAL A 167 -22.25 15.68 5.94
N ARG A 168 -22.87 16.85 5.81
CA ARG A 168 -22.28 17.99 5.09
C ARG A 168 -21.60 18.91 6.10
N MET A 169 -20.30 19.13 5.91
CA MET A 169 -19.58 20.14 6.68
C MET A 169 -19.87 21.51 6.08
N THR A 170 -20.44 22.40 6.89
CA THR A 170 -20.57 23.83 6.56
C THR A 170 -19.21 24.50 6.83
N PRO A 171 -18.76 25.44 5.97
CA PRO A 171 -17.45 26.09 6.10
C PRO A 171 -17.28 26.92 7.38
#